data_AF-A0A967GFH9-F1
#
_entry.id   AF-A0A967GFH9-F1
#
_cell.length_a   1.000
_cell.length_b   1.000
_cell.length_c   1.000
_cell.angle_alpha   90.00
_cell.angle_beta   90.00
_cell.angle_gamma   90.00
#
_symmetry.space_group_name_H-M   'P 1'
#
loop_
_entity.id
_entity.type
_entity.pdbx_description
1 polymer ?
#
loop_
_entity_poly.entity_id
_entity_poly.type
_entity_poly.pdbx_seq_one_letter_code
_entity_poly.pdbx_strand_id
1 'polypeptide(L)'
;GPAVPWPVHGVRWGLMVCEDMWFPRVTRALRAKGAELLVVPNGSPFDLNKEGVRLGLARDRVAESGLPLVYVNPVGGQDELVFDGGSFVLNPDGSMPVLLERWREQLVLTEWERSPRGWRCRPGPVARQQNPTATVYQALVLGLRDYVDKNGFPGVVIGLSGGIDSALTAAVAVDALGPARVRGVLMPSPFTSAASLRDAAACAERLGLHLDRIPIRPAMEACEAGLRPVFRGAPRDVTEENLQARIRGQLLMAISNKFGPMVLTTGNKSEMAVGYATLYGDMCGGYSVLKDVYKTTVYELAAWRNRHRPPRARGPRGEVIPRAVLDKAPTAELRADQRDEDSLPPYPVLDAILEGLVEREDGVDALIAAGHDPQVVLRVQNLLYNAEYKRR
;
A
#
# COMPACT_ATOMS: atom_id res chain seq x y z
N GLY A 1 24.46 27.41 8.15
CA GLY A 1 24.44 28.86 8.47
C GLY A 1 23.02 29.28 8.83
N PRO A 2 22.78 30.47 9.39
CA PRO A 2 21.42 30.89 9.74
C PRO A 2 20.62 31.16 8.46
N ALA A 3 19.42 30.57 8.30
CA ALA A 3 18.57 30.74 7.12
C ALA A 3 18.45 32.22 6.71
N VAL A 4 18.64 32.55 5.43
CA VAL A 4 18.59 33.92 4.88
C VAL A 4 17.53 33.95 3.77
N PRO A 5 16.66 34.97 3.72
CA PRO A 5 15.71 35.11 2.62
C PRO A 5 16.42 35.28 1.27
N TRP A 6 15.92 34.63 0.23
CA TRP A 6 16.43 34.69 -1.12
C TRP A 6 15.71 35.80 -1.92
N PRO A 7 16.41 36.86 -2.38
CA PRO A 7 15.79 37.93 -3.15
C PRO A 7 15.58 37.52 -4.62
N VAL A 8 14.33 37.55 -5.07
CA VAL A 8 13.95 37.26 -6.46
C VAL A 8 12.97 38.33 -6.92
N HIS A 9 13.30 39.06 -8.00
CA HIS A 9 12.49 40.15 -8.57
C HIS A 9 11.96 41.17 -7.52
N GLY A 10 12.78 41.51 -6.52
CA GLY A 10 12.42 42.46 -5.47
C GLY A 10 11.55 41.89 -4.35
N VAL A 11 11.36 40.56 -4.29
CA VAL A 11 10.64 39.84 -3.24
C VAL A 11 11.61 38.96 -2.46
N ARG A 12 11.53 39.00 -1.12
CA ARG A 12 12.40 38.20 -0.24
C ARG A 12 11.73 36.88 0.16
N TRP A 13 12.09 35.79 -0.52
CA TRP A 13 11.54 34.45 -0.27
C TRP A 13 12.24 33.74 0.88
N GLY A 14 11.49 33.30 1.89
CA GLY A 14 12.00 32.41 2.92
C GLY A 14 11.93 30.96 2.47
N LEU A 15 13.09 30.38 2.16
CA LEU A 15 13.19 28.97 1.76
C LEU A 15 13.33 28.08 3.00
N MET A 16 12.47 27.07 3.10
CA MET A 16 12.54 25.96 4.03
C MET A 16 12.56 24.66 3.23
N VAL A 17 13.19 23.61 3.73
CA VAL A 17 13.14 22.29 3.09
C VAL A 17 12.52 21.28 4.05
N CYS A 18 11.39 20.70 3.66
CA CYS A 18 10.70 19.61 4.35
C CYS A 18 10.64 19.78 5.88
N GLU A 19 11.47 19.08 6.65
CA GLU A 19 11.52 19.06 8.11
C GLU A 19 11.77 20.44 8.75
N ASP A 20 12.34 21.40 8.02
CA ASP A 20 12.49 22.78 8.47
C ASP A 20 11.15 23.42 8.90
N MET A 21 10.04 23.01 8.27
CA MET A 21 8.69 23.50 8.59
C MET A 21 8.13 22.90 9.90
N TRP A 22 8.67 21.76 10.36
CA TRP A 22 8.15 21.04 11.51
C TRP A 22 8.41 21.77 12.83
N PHE A 23 9.41 22.66 12.84
CA PHE A 23 9.79 23.42 14.01
C PHE A 23 9.75 24.92 13.74
N PRO A 24 9.42 25.75 14.75
CA PRO A 24 9.27 27.19 14.55
C PRO A 24 10.59 27.92 14.27
N ARG A 25 11.73 27.30 14.57
CA ARG A 25 13.06 27.94 14.57
C ARG A 25 13.42 28.56 13.21
N VAL A 26 13.25 27.82 12.12
CA VAL A 26 13.63 28.28 10.77
C VAL A 26 12.70 29.39 10.31
N THR A 27 11.39 29.20 10.51
CA THR A 27 10.37 30.20 10.20
C THR A 27 10.63 31.53 10.93
N ARG A 28 10.90 31.50 12.24
CA ARG A 28 11.23 32.70 13.02
C ARG A 28 12.49 33.40 12.51
N ALA A 29 13.54 32.65 12.17
CA ALA A 29 14.79 33.20 11.66
C ALA A 29 14.59 33.89 10.29
N LEU A 30 13.83 33.27 9.39
CA LEU A 30 13.49 33.84 8.08
C LEU A 30 12.66 35.12 8.22
N ARG A 31 11.63 35.11 9.09
CA ARG A 31 10.82 36.28 9.39
C ARG A 31 11.65 37.42 9.97
N ALA A 32 12.51 37.14 10.95
CA ALA A 32 13.37 38.15 11.58
C ALA A 32 14.34 38.81 10.59
N LYS A 33 14.72 38.11 9.53
CA LYS A 33 15.55 38.64 8.44
C LYS A 33 14.76 39.26 7.28
N GLY A 34 13.45 39.45 7.46
CA GLY A 34 12.60 40.17 6.51
C GLY A 34 12.05 39.34 5.37
N ALA A 35 11.95 38.01 5.50
CA ALA A 35 11.17 37.21 4.55
C ALA A 35 9.75 37.78 4.40
N GLU A 36 9.26 37.79 3.16
CA GLU A 36 7.95 38.31 2.78
C GLU A 36 6.95 37.19 2.44
N LEU A 37 7.46 36.02 2.05
CA LEU A 37 6.72 34.78 1.82
C LEU A 37 7.58 33.60 2.29
N LEU A 38 6.95 32.46 2.55
CA LEU A 38 7.61 31.19 2.82
C LEU A 38 7.35 30.20 1.69
N VAL A 39 8.37 29.45 1.29
CA VAL A 39 8.25 28.34 0.33
C VAL A 39 8.92 27.11 0.91
N VAL A 40 8.24 25.97 0.80
CA VAL A 40 8.65 24.69 1.34
C VAL A 40 8.58 23.64 0.26
N PRO A 41 9.69 23.35 -0.45
CA PRO A 41 9.83 22.09 -1.18
C PRO A 41 9.95 20.93 -0.19
N ASN A 42 9.26 19.83 -0.47
CA ASN A 42 9.19 18.67 0.41
C ASN A 42 9.58 17.40 -0.35
N GLY A 43 9.89 16.36 0.42
CA GLY A 43 9.81 14.97 0.00
C GLY A 43 8.99 14.22 1.05
N SER A 44 7.72 14.58 1.22
CA SER A 44 6.86 14.03 2.27
C SER A 44 6.10 12.82 1.74
N PRO A 45 6.46 11.58 2.16
CA PRO A 45 5.74 10.40 1.73
C PRO A 45 4.33 10.37 2.32
N PHE A 46 3.44 9.67 1.63
CA PHE A 46 2.09 9.41 2.04
C PHE A 46 2.05 8.55 3.30
N ASP A 47 1.18 8.95 4.21
CA ASP A 47 0.67 8.17 5.32
C ASP A 47 -0.79 8.60 5.54
N LEU A 48 -1.62 7.70 6.08
CA LEU A 48 -3.06 7.93 6.26
C LEU A 48 -3.37 9.21 7.06
N ASN A 49 -2.55 9.52 8.06
CA ASN A 49 -2.75 10.65 8.98
C ASN A 49 -1.95 11.89 8.58
N LYS A 50 -1.00 11.76 7.63
CA LYS A 50 -0.04 12.81 7.28
C LYS A 50 -0.65 14.09 6.74
N GLU A 51 -1.80 14.02 6.07
CA GLU A 51 -2.46 15.20 5.51
C GLU A 51 -2.80 16.23 6.59
N GLY A 52 -3.44 15.80 7.67
CA GLY A 52 -3.77 16.65 8.81
C GLY A 52 -2.53 17.24 9.48
N VAL A 53 -1.47 16.44 9.60
CA VAL A 53 -0.19 16.86 10.19
C VAL A 53 0.48 17.95 9.35
N ARG A 54 0.59 17.77 8.03
CA ARG A 54 1.20 18.75 7.12
C ARG A 54 0.47 20.09 7.17
N LEU A 55 -0.86 20.06 7.10
CA LEU A 55 -1.68 21.27 7.11
C LEU A 55 -1.64 21.96 8.49
N GLY A 56 -1.65 21.20 9.59
CA GLY A 56 -1.49 21.72 10.94
C GLY A 56 -0.16 22.46 11.11
N LEU A 57 0.95 21.82 10.77
CA LEU A 57 2.29 22.42 10.84
C LEU A 57 2.38 23.69 9.98
N ALA A 58 1.85 23.67 8.76
CA ALA A 58 1.86 24.83 7.88
C ALA A 58 1.04 26.00 8.45
N ARG A 59 -0.14 25.72 9.04
CA ARG A 59 -0.97 26.74 9.72
C ARG A 59 -0.25 27.36 10.90
N ASP A 60 0.45 26.56 11.70
CA ASP A 60 1.23 27.07 12.83
C ASP A 60 2.34 28.01 12.34
N ARG A 61 3.09 27.63 11.29
CA ARG A 61 4.14 28.49 10.72
C ARG A 61 3.59 29.81 10.15
N VAL A 62 2.42 29.77 9.52
CA VAL A 62 1.72 30.97 9.04
C VAL A 62 1.30 31.85 10.21
N ALA A 63 0.69 31.29 11.25
CA ALA A 63 0.25 32.02 12.44
C ALA A 63 1.42 32.67 13.20
N GLU A 64 2.54 31.94 13.35
CA GLU A 64 3.75 32.43 14.03
C GLU A 64 4.46 33.55 13.27
N SER A 65 4.47 33.49 11.94
CA SER A 65 5.23 34.41 11.10
C SER A 65 4.40 35.56 10.53
N GLY A 66 3.08 35.40 10.41
CA GLY A 66 2.21 36.28 9.64
C GLY A 66 2.57 36.37 8.16
N LEU A 67 3.27 35.36 7.61
CA LEU A 67 3.67 35.27 6.20
C LEU A 67 2.82 34.22 5.49
N PRO A 68 2.51 34.41 4.19
CA PRO A 68 1.95 33.33 3.38
C PRO A 68 2.97 32.20 3.22
N LEU A 69 2.48 30.98 3.02
CA LEU A 69 3.29 29.77 2.87
C LEU A 69 2.86 28.98 1.63
N VAL A 70 3.84 28.61 0.81
CA VAL A 70 3.69 27.71 -0.35
C VAL A 70 4.30 26.35 -0.01
N TYR A 71 3.48 25.31 0.05
CA TYR A 71 3.89 23.94 0.30
C TYR A 71 3.89 23.15 -1.02
N VAL A 72 5.06 22.67 -1.44
CA VAL A 72 5.23 21.90 -2.69
C VAL A 72 5.73 20.51 -2.34
N ASN A 73 5.01 19.47 -2.78
CA ASN A 73 5.35 18.07 -2.52
C ASN A 73 5.34 17.26 -3.82
N PRO A 74 6.32 16.34 -4.03
CA PRO A 74 6.34 15.45 -5.17
C PRO A 74 5.14 14.51 -5.18
N VAL A 75 4.96 13.86 -6.33
CA VAL A 75 3.99 12.80 -6.54
C VAL A 75 4.62 11.66 -7.32
N GLY A 76 4.34 10.42 -6.91
CA GLY A 76 4.88 9.21 -7.54
C GLY A 76 5.34 8.16 -6.54
N GLY A 77 5.51 6.93 -6.97
CA GLY A 77 6.10 5.84 -6.20
C GLY A 77 7.64 5.83 -6.32
N GLN A 78 8.34 5.60 -5.22
CA GLN A 78 9.78 5.32 -5.19
C GLN A 78 10.01 4.17 -4.21
N ASP A 79 10.35 3.00 -4.75
CA ASP A 79 10.51 1.76 -3.98
C ASP A 79 9.29 1.50 -3.09
N GLU A 80 9.43 1.54 -1.76
CA GLU A 80 8.34 1.32 -0.81
C GLU A 80 7.50 2.57 -0.52
N LEU A 81 8.03 3.77 -0.84
CA LEU A 81 7.36 5.02 -0.54
C LEU A 81 6.49 5.48 -1.70
N VAL A 82 5.35 6.09 -1.38
CA VAL A 82 4.51 6.77 -2.36
C VAL A 82 4.36 8.22 -1.93
N PHE A 83 4.66 9.15 -2.82
CA PHE A 83 4.41 10.57 -2.63
C PHE A 83 3.07 10.94 -3.25
N ASP A 84 2.22 11.61 -2.50
CA ASP A 84 0.83 11.85 -2.85
C ASP A 84 0.57 13.22 -3.49
N GLY A 85 1.60 14.08 -3.61
CA GLY A 85 1.43 15.46 -4.06
C GLY A 85 0.64 16.26 -3.02
N GLY A 86 -0.52 16.79 -3.41
CA GLY A 86 -1.37 17.58 -2.51
C GLY A 86 -0.75 18.91 -2.12
N SER A 87 0.01 19.54 -3.04
CA SER A 87 0.63 20.85 -2.81
C SER A 87 -0.43 21.93 -2.54
N PHE A 88 -0.14 22.89 -1.68
CA PHE A 88 -1.12 23.91 -1.26
C PHE A 88 -0.46 25.26 -0.95
N VAL A 89 -1.29 26.30 -0.89
CA VAL A 89 -0.89 27.65 -0.47
C VAL A 89 -1.76 28.09 0.69
N LEU A 90 -1.15 28.68 1.72
CA LEU A 90 -1.83 29.36 2.81
C LEU A 90 -1.53 30.85 2.79
N ASN A 91 -2.56 31.67 2.95
CA ASN A 91 -2.44 33.11 3.16
C ASN A 91 -2.22 33.45 4.65
N PRO A 92 -1.79 34.69 4.99
CA PRO A 92 -1.53 35.09 6.38
C PRO A 92 -2.74 35.01 7.33
N ASP A 93 -3.96 34.99 6.80
CA ASP A 93 -5.19 34.82 7.58
C ASP A 93 -5.61 33.35 7.75
N GLY A 94 -4.80 32.40 7.28
CA GLY A 94 -5.09 30.97 7.33
C GLY A 94 -6.00 30.47 6.20
N SER A 95 -6.46 31.34 5.29
CA SER A 95 -7.21 30.90 4.11
C SER A 95 -6.31 30.08 3.17
N MET A 96 -6.88 29.05 2.54
CA MET A 96 -6.18 28.16 1.60
C MET A 96 -6.68 28.41 0.18
N PRO A 97 -6.14 29.43 -0.54
CA PRO A 97 -6.61 29.78 -1.87
C PRO A 97 -6.28 28.71 -2.93
N VAL A 98 -5.32 27.82 -2.67
CA VAL A 98 -4.90 26.78 -3.61
C VAL A 98 -4.67 25.47 -2.85
N LEU A 99 -5.25 24.38 -3.37
CA LEU A 99 -5.00 23.00 -2.97
C LEU A 99 -5.03 22.14 -4.23
N LEU A 100 -3.91 21.52 -4.58
CA LEU A 100 -3.79 20.69 -5.78
C LEU A 100 -4.29 19.26 -5.55
N GLU A 101 -4.70 18.60 -6.64
CA GLU A 101 -5.15 17.21 -6.57
C GLU A 101 -4.02 16.29 -6.08
N ARG A 102 -4.36 15.25 -5.33
CA ARG A 102 -3.43 14.19 -4.94
C ARG A 102 -3.26 13.18 -6.08
N TRP A 103 -2.19 12.39 -6.05
CA TRP A 103 -1.93 11.27 -6.99
C TRP A 103 -1.75 11.69 -8.45
N ARG A 104 -1.52 12.98 -8.69
CA ARG A 104 -1.43 13.58 -10.02
C ARG A 104 -0.35 14.64 -10.09
N GLU A 105 0.52 14.49 -11.08
CA GLU A 105 1.44 15.56 -11.51
C GLU A 105 0.67 16.75 -12.08
N GLN A 106 1.02 17.94 -11.60
CA GLN A 106 0.37 19.21 -11.93
C GLN A 106 1.41 20.33 -11.98
N LEU A 107 1.23 21.23 -12.94
CA LEU A 107 1.86 22.54 -12.98
C LEU A 107 0.75 23.59 -12.86
N VAL A 108 0.80 24.42 -11.82
CA VAL A 108 -0.20 25.46 -11.56
C VAL A 108 0.49 26.80 -11.37
N LEU A 109 0.02 27.80 -12.12
CA LEU A 109 0.43 29.19 -11.94
C LEU A 109 -0.47 29.85 -10.88
N THR A 110 0.15 30.49 -9.89
CA THR A 110 -0.54 31.24 -8.85
C THR A 110 -0.32 32.74 -9.02
N GLU A 111 -1.35 33.54 -8.85
CA GLU A 111 -1.26 35.00 -8.89
C GLU A 111 -1.16 35.59 -7.47
N TRP A 112 -0.29 36.59 -7.29
CA TRP A 112 0.01 37.18 -6.00
C TRP A 112 -0.15 38.70 -6.03
N GLU A 113 -0.72 39.25 -4.96
CA GLU A 113 -0.91 40.68 -4.76
C GLU A 113 -0.13 41.17 -3.54
N ARG A 114 0.50 42.33 -3.67
CA ARG A 114 1.19 43.02 -2.57
C ARG A 114 0.34 44.17 -2.08
N SER A 115 0.11 44.22 -0.77
CA SER A 115 -0.55 45.32 -0.08
C SER A 115 0.34 45.83 1.07
N PRO A 116 -0.02 46.93 1.75
CA PRO A 116 0.65 47.34 3.00
C PRO A 116 0.65 46.26 4.09
N ARG A 117 -0.28 45.29 4.03
CA ARG A 117 -0.37 44.15 4.96
C ARG A 117 0.48 42.93 4.54
N GLY A 118 1.27 43.06 3.46
CA GLY A 118 2.08 41.97 2.91
C GLY A 118 1.47 41.32 1.67
N TRP A 119 2.00 40.15 1.32
CA TRP A 119 1.62 39.36 0.14
C TRP A 119 0.43 38.43 0.43
N ARG A 120 -0.43 38.28 -0.57
CA ARG A 120 -1.53 37.31 -0.58
C ARG A 120 -1.65 36.64 -1.95
N CYS A 121 -1.92 35.34 -1.95
CA CYS A 121 -2.26 34.59 -3.15
C CYS A 121 -3.74 34.77 -3.45
N ARG A 122 -4.06 35.05 -4.71
CA ARG A 122 -5.43 35.06 -5.22
C ARG A 122 -6.00 33.64 -5.24
N PRO A 123 -7.34 33.47 -5.20
CA PRO A 123 -7.97 32.16 -5.33
C PRO A 123 -7.54 31.43 -6.60
N GLY A 124 -7.26 30.13 -6.47
CA GLY A 124 -6.95 29.23 -7.57
C GLY A 124 -7.65 27.88 -7.40
N PRO A 125 -7.14 26.80 -8.01
CA PRO A 125 -7.73 25.48 -7.89
C PRO A 125 -7.72 24.98 -6.45
N VAL A 126 -8.86 24.49 -5.97
CA VAL A 126 -9.01 23.83 -4.67
C VAL A 126 -9.63 22.45 -4.89
N ALA A 127 -8.81 21.41 -4.74
CA ALA A 127 -9.22 20.03 -4.91
C ALA A 127 -10.24 19.60 -3.85
N ARG A 128 -11.11 18.64 -4.22
CA ARG A 128 -12.04 18.01 -3.28
C ARG A 128 -11.30 16.99 -2.42
N GLN A 129 -11.67 16.92 -1.15
CA GLN A 129 -11.20 15.85 -0.26
C GLN A 129 -11.68 14.49 -0.77
N GLN A 130 -10.77 13.52 -0.72
CA GLN A 130 -11.04 12.15 -1.10
C GLN A 130 -11.35 11.32 0.15
N ASN A 131 -12.18 10.29 0.00
CA ASN A 131 -12.43 9.32 1.07
C ASN A 131 -11.12 8.56 1.41
N PRO A 132 -10.83 8.22 2.68
CA PRO A 132 -9.63 7.49 3.09
C PRO A 132 -9.35 6.20 2.31
N THR A 133 -10.38 5.38 2.04
CA THR A 133 -10.23 4.13 1.26
C THR A 133 -9.77 4.40 -0.17
N ALA A 134 -10.26 5.49 -0.78
CA ALA A 134 -9.86 5.91 -2.13
C ALA A 134 -8.39 6.35 -2.18
N THR A 135 -7.94 7.01 -1.12
CA THR A 135 -6.55 7.45 -0.92
C THR A 135 -5.61 6.24 -0.86
N VAL A 136 -5.92 5.24 -0.02
CA VAL A 136 -5.12 4.01 0.06
C VAL A 136 -5.07 3.30 -1.28
N TYR A 137 -6.22 3.07 -1.94
CA TYR A 137 -6.25 2.37 -3.22
C TYR A 137 -5.41 3.09 -4.30
N GLN A 138 -5.49 4.42 -4.37
CA GLN A 138 -4.70 5.21 -5.32
C GLN A 138 -3.20 5.17 -5.01
N ALA A 139 -2.80 5.12 -3.73
CA ALA A 139 -1.41 4.91 -3.36
C ALA A 139 -0.89 3.56 -3.86
N LEU A 140 -1.66 2.48 -3.69
CA LEU A 140 -1.31 1.14 -4.19
C LEU A 140 -1.15 1.12 -5.72
N VAL A 141 -2.09 1.75 -6.44
CA VAL A 141 -2.07 1.84 -7.90
C VAL A 141 -0.86 2.65 -8.40
N LEU A 142 -0.59 3.80 -7.78
CA LEU A 142 0.52 4.68 -8.17
C LEU A 142 1.88 4.03 -7.84
N GLY A 143 2.01 3.45 -6.65
CA GLY A 143 3.22 2.75 -6.22
C GLY A 143 3.59 1.62 -7.17
N LEU A 144 2.62 0.74 -7.48
CA LEU A 144 2.85 -0.37 -8.42
C LEU A 144 3.14 0.12 -9.84
N ARG A 145 2.39 1.11 -10.35
CA ARG A 145 2.61 1.65 -11.69
C ARG A 145 4.03 2.17 -11.84
N ASP A 146 4.45 3.02 -10.90
CA ASP A 146 5.76 3.64 -10.94
C ASP A 146 6.88 2.63 -10.74
N TYR A 147 6.71 1.65 -9.84
CA TYR A 147 7.72 0.61 -9.66
C TYR A 147 7.95 -0.19 -10.95
N VAL A 148 6.87 -0.59 -11.63
CA VAL A 148 6.94 -1.35 -12.89
C VAL A 148 7.51 -0.50 -14.02
N ASP A 149 6.98 0.72 -14.23
CA ASP A 149 7.33 1.56 -15.37
C ASP A 149 8.75 2.16 -15.22
N LYS A 150 9.16 2.59 -14.01
CA LYS A 150 10.50 3.17 -13.78
C LYS A 150 11.62 2.13 -13.88
N ASN A 151 11.34 0.87 -13.55
CA ASN A 151 12.28 -0.23 -13.70
C ASN A 151 12.20 -0.92 -15.09
N GLY A 152 11.31 -0.48 -15.97
CA GLY A 152 11.22 -0.98 -17.34
C GLY A 152 10.65 -2.40 -17.48
N PHE A 153 9.87 -2.88 -16.50
CA PHE A 153 9.24 -4.20 -16.60
C PHE A 153 8.12 -4.19 -17.66
N PRO A 154 8.04 -5.19 -18.55
CA PRO A 154 7.02 -5.25 -19.61
C PRO A 154 5.61 -5.45 -19.04
N GLY A 155 5.48 -5.98 -17.83
CA GLY A 155 4.22 -6.24 -17.15
C GLY A 155 4.44 -7.00 -15.85
N VAL A 156 3.38 -7.62 -15.34
CA VAL A 156 3.42 -8.43 -14.11
C VAL A 156 2.75 -9.78 -14.28
N VAL A 157 3.17 -10.75 -13.46
CA VAL A 157 2.56 -12.07 -13.33
C VAL A 157 2.11 -12.30 -11.89
N ILE A 158 0.92 -12.86 -11.71
CA ILE A 158 0.26 -13.00 -10.40
C ILE A 158 -0.29 -14.42 -10.27
N GLY A 159 -0.03 -15.07 -9.14
CA GLY A 159 -0.74 -16.30 -8.76
C GLY A 159 -2.16 -15.98 -8.31
N LEU A 160 -3.17 -16.48 -9.04
CA LEU A 160 -4.59 -16.29 -8.67
C LEU A 160 -5.08 -17.52 -7.90
N SER A 161 -5.30 -17.35 -6.59
CA SER A 161 -5.75 -18.44 -5.71
C SER A 161 -7.27 -18.59 -5.67
N GLY A 162 -8.01 -17.55 -6.11
CA GLY A 162 -9.45 -17.44 -5.87
C GLY A 162 -9.79 -16.80 -4.51
N GLY A 163 -8.79 -16.44 -3.72
CA GLY A 163 -8.93 -15.66 -2.49
C GLY A 163 -8.86 -14.16 -2.71
N ILE A 164 -9.29 -13.41 -1.69
CA ILE A 164 -9.45 -11.95 -1.73
C ILE A 164 -8.16 -11.19 -2.01
N ASP A 165 -7.03 -11.61 -1.44
CA ASP A 165 -5.77 -10.87 -1.57
C ASP A 165 -5.28 -10.89 -3.02
N SER A 166 -5.22 -12.09 -3.63
CA SER A 166 -4.84 -12.22 -5.03
C SER A 166 -5.79 -11.50 -5.99
N ALA A 167 -7.09 -11.46 -5.68
CA ALA A 167 -8.09 -10.75 -6.45
C ALA A 167 -7.91 -9.22 -6.36
N LEU A 168 -7.64 -8.69 -5.16
CA LEU A 168 -7.36 -7.27 -4.96
C LEU A 168 -6.03 -6.87 -5.62
N THR A 169 -4.97 -7.66 -5.45
CA THR A 169 -3.67 -7.44 -6.11
C THR A 169 -3.84 -7.39 -7.63
N ALA A 170 -4.62 -8.30 -8.21
CA ALA A 170 -4.92 -8.30 -9.63
C ALA A 170 -5.71 -7.06 -10.07
N ALA A 171 -6.72 -6.65 -9.30
CA ALA A 171 -7.47 -5.42 -9.58
C ALA A 171 -6.57 -4.17 -9.57
N VAL A 172 -5.69 -4.04 -8.56
CA VAL A 172 -4.71 -2.94 -8.48
C VAL A 172 -3.74 -2.98 -9.66
N ALA A 173 -3.22 -4.16 -10.02
CA ALA A 173 -2.31 -4.32 -11.15
C ALA A 173 -2.94 -3.91 -12.49
N VAL A 174 -4.20 -4.29 -12.71
CA VAL A 174 -4.94 -3.92 -13.92
C VAL A 174 -5.23 -2.43 -13.96
N ASP A 175 -5.60 -1.82 -12.83
CA ASP A 175 -5.80 -0.38 -12.73
C ASP A 175 -4.50 0.42 -12.94
N ALA A 176 -3.36 -0.12 -12.47
CA ALA A 176 -2.05 0.46 -12.65
C ALA A 176 -1.57 0.37 -14.11
N LEU A 177 -1.57 -0.83 -14.69
CA LEU A 177 -0.83 -1.14 -15.91
C LEU A 177 -1.71 -1.32 -17.14
N GLY A 178 -2.97 -1.71 -16.94
CA GLY A 178 -3.90 -2.16 -17.96
C GLY A 178 -3.85 -3.69 -18.14
N PRO A 179 -4.96 -4.33 -18.55
CA PRO A 179 -5.08 -5.79 -18.57
C PRO A 179 -4.05 -6.50 -19.44
N ALA A 180 -3.65 -5.89 -20.57
CA ALA A 180 -2.68 -6.48 -21.50
C ALA A 180 -1.28 -6.69 -20.89
N ARG A 181 -0.94 -6.00 -19.80
CA ARG A 181 0.35 -6.11 -19.10
C ARG A 181 0.25 -6.92 -17.80
N VAL A 182 -0.88 -7.58 -17.56
CA VAL A 182 -1.11 -8.38 -16.34
C VAL A 182 -1.47 -9.81 -16.74
N ARG A 183 -0.70 -10.77 -16.23
CA ARG A 183 -0.89 -12.20 -16.48
C ARG A 183 -1.28 -12.92 -15.19
N GLY A 184 -2.44 -13.56 -15.18
CA GLY A 184 -2.86 -14.43 -14.09
C GLY A 184 -2.40 -15.87 -14.32
N VAL A 185 -2.05 -16.57 -13.24
CA VAL A 185 -1.71 -18.00 -13.27
C VAL A 185 -2.47 -18.72 -12.15
N LEU A 186 -3.34 -19.63 -12.54
CA LEU A 186 -4.07 -20.52 -11.65
C LEU A 186 -3.26 -21.81 -11.45
N MET A 187 -2.83 -22.09 -10.21
CA MET A 187 -1.93 -23.21 -9.89
C MET A 187 -2.56 -24.22 -8.92
N PRO A 188 -3.54 -25.03 -9.39
CA PRO A 188 -4.34 -25.87 -8.51
C PRO A 188 -3.54 -27.07 -7.98
N SER A 189 -3.75 -27.37 -6.70
CA SER A 189 -3.31 -28.60 -6.04
C SER A 189 -4.49 -29.58 -5.91
N PRO A 190 -4.26 -30.80 -5.41
CA PRO A 190 -5.33 -31.74 -5.05
C PRO A 190 -6.34 -31.18 -4.04
N PHE A 191 -5.94 -30.18 -3.25
CA PHE A 191 -6.75 -29.58 -2.18
C PHE A 191 -7.52 -28.33 -2.63
N THR A 192 -7.23 -27.80 -3.82
CA THR A 192 -7.88 -26.58 -4.32
C THR A 192 -9.36 -26.84 -4.60
N SER A 193 -10.23 -26.03 -4.00
CA SER A 193 -11.67 -26.22 -4.12
C SER A 193 -12.20 -25.81 -5.50
N ALA A 194 -13.27 -26.47 -5.96
CA ALA A 194 -13.92 -26.08 -7.22
C ALA A 194 -14.46 -24.64 -7.19
N ALA A 195 -14.80 -24.13 -6.01
CA ALA A 195 -15.19 -22.73 -5.81
C ALA A 195 -14.02 -21.79 -6.12
N SER A 196 -12.84 -22.01 -5.52
CA SER A 196 -11.63 -21.22 -5.78
C SER A 196 -11.26 -21.16 -7.27
N LEU A 197 -11.38 -22.28 -7.99
CA LEU A 197 -11.11 -22.32 -9.44
C LEU A 197 -12.09 -21.43 -10.22
N ARG A 198 -13.39 -21.48 -9.89
CA ARG A 198 -14.41 -20.64 -10.54
C ARG A 198 -14.20 -19.17 -10.20
N ASP A 199 -13.89 -18.86 -8.95
CA ASP A 199 -13.72 -17.49 -8.47
C ASP A 199 -12.49 -16.83 -9.10
N ALA A 200 -11.37 -17.55 -9.19
CA ALA A 200 -10.17 -17.08 -9.88
C ALA A 200 -10.44 -16.82 -11.38
N ALA A 201 -11.15 -17.73 -12.05
CA ALA A 201 -11.51 -17.58 -13.45
C ALA A 201 -12.45 -16.39 -13.67
N ALA A 202 -13.48 -16.23 -12.83
CA ALA A 202 -14.42 -15.12 -12.91
C ALA A 202 -13.76 -13.76 -12.64
N CYS A 203 -12.79 -13.72 -11.71
CA CYS A 203 -11.98 -12.52 -11.46
C CYS A 203 -11.15 -12.16 -12.69
N ALA A 204 -10.46 -13.15 -13.29
CA ALA A 204 -9.65 -12.94 -14.49
C ALA A 204 -10.50 -12.45 -15.68
N GLU A 205 -11.68 -13.05 -15.91
CA GLU A 205 -12.61 -12.65 -16.96
C GLU A 205 -13.08 -11.20 -16.78
N ARG A 206 -13.57 -10.84 -15.59
CA ARG A 206 -14.06 -9.48 -15.31
C ARG A 206 -12.98 -8.41 -15.41
N LEU A 207 -11.74 -8.76 -15.09
CA LEU A 207 -10.59 -7.87 -15.22
C LEU A 207 -10.01 -7.83 -16.65
N GLY A 208 -10.40 -8.77 -17.53
CA GLY A 208 -9.84 -8.91 -18.87
C GLY A 208 -8.42 -9.48 -18.90
N LEU A 209 -8.06 -10.31 -17.92
CA LEU A 209 -6.74 -10.91 -17.77
C LEU A 209 -6.55 -12.15 -18.65
N HIS A 210 -5.33 -12.32 -19.17
CA HIS A 210 -4.88 -13.63 -19.63
C HIS A 210 -4.70 -14.55 -18.41
N LEU A 211 -5.31 -15.74 -18.44
CA LEU A 211 -5.24 -16.71 -17.35
C LEU A 211 -4.67 -18.04 -17.86
N ASP A 212 -3.48 -18.39 -17.37
CA ASP A 212 -2.95 -19.75 -17.55
C ASP A 212 -3.35 -20.66 -16.41
N ARG A 213 -3.43 -21.96 -16.68
CA ARG A 213 -3.67 -22.98 -15.66
C ARG A 213 -2.52 -24.00 -15.66
N ILE A 214 -1.84 -24.10 -14.53
CA ILE A 214 -0.69 -25.01 -14.35
C ILE A 214 -0.90 -25.83 -13.07
N PRO A 215 -1.48 -27.04 -13.15
CA PRO A 215 -1.65 -27.90 -11.99
C PRO A 215 -0.31 -28.29 -11.35
N ILE A 216 -0.22 -28.22 -10.02
CA ILE A 216 1.04 -28.48 -9.30
C ILE A 216 1.20 -29.92 -8.81
N ARG A 217 0.15 -30.76 -8.93
CA ARG A 217 0.17 -32.17 -8.51
C ARG A 217 1.41 -32.93 -9.02
N PRO A 218 1.78 -32.88 -10.32
CA PRO A 218 2.93 -33.64 -10.80
C PRO A 218 4.26 -33.22 -10.14
N ALA A 219 4.43 -31.92 -9.90
CA ALA A 219 5.61 -31.40 -9.22
C ALA A 219 5.62 -31.78 -7.73
N MET A 220 4.46 -31.76 -7.06
CA MET A 220 4.32 -32.23 -5.68
C MET A 220 4.73 -33.70 -5.57
N GLU A 221 4.18 -34.57 -6.41
CA GLU A 221 4.46 -36.01 -6.41
C GLU A 221 5.95 -36.30 -6.67
N ALA A 222 6.58 -35.55 -7.59
CA ALA A 222 8.02 -35.68 -7.86
C ALA A 222 8.88 -35.29 -6.65
N CYS A 223 8.58 -34.16 -6.00
CA CYS A 223 9.30 -33.72 -4.80
C CYS A 223 9.09 -34.69 -3.62
N GLU A 224 7.85 -35.15 -3.39
CA GLU A 224 7.55 -36.12 -2.34
C GLU A 224 8.28 -37.45 -2.56
N ALA A 225 8.34 -37.94 -3.81
CA ALA A 225 9.10 -39.15 -4.16
C ALA A 225 10.59 -39.00 -3.86
N GLY A 226 11.19 -37.84 -4.19
CA GLY A 226 12.60 -37.55 -3.93
C GLY A 226 12.93 -37.40 -2.44
N LEU A 227 11.99 -36.87 -1.63
CA LEU A 227 12.17 -36.67 -0.19
C LEU A 227 11.87 -37.92 0.64
N ARG A 228 11.16 -38.91 0.07
CA ARG A 228 10.74 -40.13 0.77
C ARG A 228 11.87 -40.86 1.52
N PRO A 229 13.09 -41.06 0.97
CA PRO A 229 14.18 -41.71 1.70
C PRO A 229 14.67 -40.90 2.92
N VAL A 230 14.55 -39.57 2.87
CA VAL A 230 14.97 -38.66 3.93
C VAL A 230 13.91 -38.56 5.02
N PHE A 231 12.63 -38.48 4.62
CA PHE A 231 11.51 -38.35 5.57
C PHE A 231 11.23 -39.65 6.33
N ARG A 232 11.66 -40.82 5.82
CA ARG A 232 11.59 -42.12 6.52
C ARG A 232 10.20 -42.47 7.07
N GLY A 233 9.14 -42.05 6.37
CA GLY A 233 7.76 -42.30 6.78
C GLY A 233 7.27 -41.42 7.94
N ALA A 234 7.95 -40.31 8.23
CA ALA A 234 7.45 -39.29 9.14
C ALA A 234 6.03 -38.83 8.74
N PRO A 235 5.17 -38.49 9.72
CA PRO A 235 3.83 -38.00 9.44
C PRO A 235 3.90 -36.67 8.70
N ARG A 236 2.92 -36.42 7.82
CA ARG A 236 2.79 -35.13 7.11
C ARG A 236 2.55 -34.00 8.10
N ASP A 237 3.17 -32.86 7.84
CA ASP A 237 3.01 -31.64 8.62
C ASP A 237 3.06 -30.39 7.71
N VAL A 238 3.38 -29.23 8.29
CA VAL A 238 3.52 -27.97 7.57
C VAL A 238 4.57 -28.02 6.44
N THR A 239 5.47 -29.01 6.47
CA THR A 239 6.50 -29.22 5.45
C THR A 239 5.88 -29.46 4.07
N GLU A 240 4.90 -30.37 3.95
CA GLU A 240 4.25 -30.64 2.67
C GLU A 240 3.31 -29.52 2.23
N GLU A 241 2.74 -28.76 3.16
CA GLU A 241 1.99 -27.53 2.86
C GLU A 241 2.92 -26.47 2.25
N ASN A 242 4.06 -26.23 2.88
CA ASN A 242 5.08 -25.27 2.41
C ASN A 242 5.68 -25.68 1.06
N LEU A 243 5.80 -26.98 0.78
CA LEU A 243 6.27 -27.49 -0.51
C LEU A 243 5.35 -27.03 -1.66
N GLN A 244 4.03 -27.07 -1.45
CA GLN A 244 3.06 -26.57 -2.44
C GLN A 244 3.27 -25.08 -2.73
N ALA A 245 3.44 -24.26 -1.70
CA ALA A 245 3.68 -22.83 -1.86
C ALA A 245 4.98 -22.56 -2.62
N ARG A 246 6.08 -23.27 -2.30
CA ARG A 246 7.38 -23.13 -2.99
C ARG A 246 7.35 -23.60 -4.45
N ILE A 247 6.57 -24.62 -4.78
CA ILE A 247 6.37 -25.03 -6.18
C ILE A 247 5.67 -23.91 -6.95
N ARG A 248 4.64 -23.28 -6.38
CA ARG A 248 3.94 -22.15 -7.00
C ARG A 248 4.89 -20.97 -7.23
N GLY A 249 5.70 -20.60 -6.22
CA GLY A 249 6.72 -19.56 -6.34
C GLY A 249 7.70 -19.85 -7.48
N GLN A 250 8.24 -21.07 -7.57
CA GLN A 250 9.13 -21.49 -8.65
C GLN A 250 8.51 -21.36 -10.04
N LEU A 251 7.24 -21.75 -10.21
CA LEU A 251 6.54 -21.63 -11.50
C LEU A 251 6.35 -20.17 -11.91
N LEU A 252 5.96 -19.29 -10.99
CA LEU A 252 5.82 -17.86 -11.26
C LEU A 252 7.16 -17.22 -11.62
N MET A 253 8.23 -17.56 -10.89
CA MET A 253 9.58 -17.10 -11.20
C MET A 253 10.06 -17.62 -12.55
N ALA A 254 9.80 -18.88 -12.90
CA ALA A 254 10.15 -19.42 -14.22
C ALA A 254 9.45 -18.66 -15.36
N ILE A 255 8.17 -18.31 -15.20
CA ILE A 255 7.43 -17.46 -16.16
C ILE A 255 8.07 -16.07 -16.24
N SER A 256 8.37 -15.46 -15.09
CA SER A 256 9.04 -14.16 -15.01
C SER A 256 10.39 -14.17 -15.73
N ASN A 257 11.25 -15.16 -15.45
CA ASN A 257 12.56 -15.29 -16.10
C ASN A 257 12.45 -15.52 -17.60
N LYS A 258 11.44 -16.27 -18.06
CA LYS A 258 11.27 -16.58 -19.48
C LYS A 258 10.75 -15.40 -20.29
N PHE A 259 9.81 -14.62 -19.75
CA PHE A 259 9.07 -13.62 -20.52
C PHE A 259 9.31 -12.18 -20.07
N GLY A 260 10.00 -11.98 -18.94
CA GLY A 260 10.31 -10.67 -18.35
C GLY A 260 9.30 -10.03 -17.38
N PRO A 261 8.01 -10.43 -17.22
CA PRO A 261 7.12 -9.74 -16.30
C PRO A 261 7.55 -9.97 -14.85
N MET A 262 7.34 -8.98 -13.98
CA MET A 262 7.67 -9.11 -12.56
C MET A 262 6.61 -9.92 -11.81
N VAL A 263 7.03 -10.81 -10.91
CA VAL A 263 6.10 -11.53 -10.03
C VAL A 263 5.59 -10.59 -8.93
N LEU A 264 4.27 -10.48 -8.78
CA LEU A 264 3.66 -9.84 -7.61
C LEU A 264 3.31 -10.88 -6.55
N THR A 265 3.72 -10.60 -5.32
CA THR A 265 3.25 -11.34 -4.15
C THR A 265 1.92 -10.77 -3.67
N THR A 266 1.12 -11.60 -3.01
CA THR A 266 -0.24 -11.23 -2.58
C THR A 266 -0.41 -11.21 -1.07
N GLY A 267 0.66 -11.44 -0.31
CA GLY A 267 0.60 -11.43 1.16
C GLY A 267 0.26 -10.06 1.72
N ASN A 268 -0.65 -10.02 2.69
CA ASN A 268 -1.09 -8.80 3.37
C ASN A 268 -0.33 -8.56 4.68
N LYS A 269 -0.51 -7.37 5.29
CA LYS A 269 0.19 -6.97 6.52
C LYS A 269 -0.10 -7.92 7.68
N SER A 270 -1.34 -8.38 7.83
CA SER A 270 -1.74 -9.31 8.89
C SER A 270 -0.96 -10.62 8.82
N GLU A 271 -0.90 -11.22 7.64
CA GLU A 271 -0.16 -12.46 7.36
C GLU A 271 1.34 -12.30 7.60
N MET A 272 1.93 -11.22 7.07
CA MET A 272 3.37 -10.93 7.24
C MET A 272 3.73 -10.65 8.70
N ALA A 273 2.86 -9.95 9.43
CA ALA A 273 3.06 -9.60 10.83
C ALA A 273 3.16 -10.85 11.70
N VAL A 274 2.27 -11.83 11.54
CA VAL A 274 2.29 -13.07 12.34
C VAL A 274 3.03 -14.23 11.69
N GLY A 275 3.68 -13.99 10.54
CA GLY A 275 4.45 -14.98 9.82
C GLY A 275 3.60 -16.12 9.22
N TYR A 276 2.32 -15.86 8.94
CA TYR A 276 1.41 -16.77 8.24
C TYR A 276 1.70 -16.76 6.74
N ALA A 277 2.90 -17.21 6.41
CA ALA A 277 3.49 -17.12 5.09
C ALA A 277 4.60 -18.15 4.90
N THR A 278 4.84 -18.55 3.65
CA THR A 278 5.90 -19.48 3.29
C THR A 278 7.05 -18.74 2.62
N LEU A 279 8.22 -18.74 3.26
CA LEU A 279 9.46 -18.28 2.63
C LEU A 279 9.75 -19.04 1.33
N TYR A 280 10.05 -18.28 0.29
CA TYR A 280 10.25 -18.76 -1.08
C TYR A 280 8.99 -19.41 -1.71
N GLY A 281 7.84 -19.28 -1.07
CA GLY A 281 6.53 -19.69 -1.56
C GLY A 281 5.69 -18.49 -1.97
N ASP A 282 4.64 -18.20 -1.20
CA ASP A 282 3.78 -17.01 -1.39
C ASP A 282 4.53 -15.68 -1.23
N MET A 283 5.67 -15.68 -0.54
CA MET A 283 6.57 -14.52 -0.42
C MET A 283 7.51 -14.35 -1.62
N CYS A 284 7.48 -15.25 -2.60
CA CYS A 284 8.38 -15.21 -3.75
C CYS A 284 7.88 -14.21 -4.81
N GLY A 285 8.51 -13.03 -4.90
CA GLY A 285 8.26 -12.08 -5.97
C GLY A 285 9.10 -10.81 -5.88
N GLY A 286 8.90 -9.91 -6.84
CA GLY A 286 9.67 -8.67 -6.97
C GLY A 286 9.01 -7.45 -6.30
N TYR A 287 7.70 -7.49 -6.06
CA TYR A 287 6.97 -6.42 -5.38
C TYR A 287 5.72 -6.95 -4.67
N SER A 288 5.42 -6.41 -3.49
CA SER A 288 4.26 -6.80 -2.68
C SER A 288 3.31 -5.63 -2.52
N VAL A 289 2.20 -5.66 -3.25
CA VAL A 289 1.22 -4.57 -3.26
C VAL A 289 0.53 -4.41 -1.91
N LEU A 290 0.29 -5.52 -1.19
CA LEU A 290 -0.53 -5.52 0.02
C LEU A 290 0.29 -5.63 1.32
N LYS A 291 1.64 -5.56 1.24
CA LYS A 291 2.53 -5.76 2.40
C LYS A 291 2.19 -4.86 3.59
N ASP A 292 1.68 -3.65 3.32
CA ASP A 292 1.34 -2.66 4.34
C ASP A 292 -0.18 -2.45 4.50
N VAL A 293 -1.00 -3.41 4.06
CA VAL A 293 -2.46 -3.36 4.15
C VAL A 293 -2.96 -4.50 5.03
N TYR A 294 -3.67 -4.20 6.13
CA TYR A 294 -4.31 -5.21 6.98
C TYR A 294 -5.43 -5.96 6.25
N LYS A 295 -5.74 -7.19 6.68
CA LYS A 295 -6.76 -8.04 6.05
C LYS A 295 -8.12 -7.38 6.05
N THR A 296 -8.52 -6.75 7.15
CA THR A 296 -9.77 -5.97 7.23
C THR A 296 -9.82 -4.88 6.14
N THR A 297 -8.73 -4.13 5.98
CA THR A 297 -8.59 -3.12 4.93
C THR A 297 -8.58 -3.72 3.52
N VAL A 298 -8.05 -4.93 3.31
CA VAL A 298 -8.14 -5.65 2.01
C VAL A 298 -9.61 -5.86 1.61
N TYR A 299 -10.46 -6.31 2.53
CA TYR A 299 -11.90 -6.47 2.25
C TYR A 299 -12.58 -5.13 1.97
N GLU A 300 -12.25 -4.08 2.73
CA GLU A 300 -12.78 -2.73 2.51
C GLU A 300 -12.40 -2.17 1.12
N LEU A 301 -11.12 -2.31 0.74
CA LEU A 301 -10.59 -1.85 -0.55
C LEU A 301 -11.22 -2.61 -1.71
N ALA A 302 -11.37 -3.93 -1.60
CA ALA A 302 -12.00 -4.75 -2.62
C ALA A 302 -13.47 -4.37 -2.82
N ALA A 303 -14.22 -4.22 -1.73
CA ALA A 303 -15.61 -3.77 -1.77
C ALA A 303 -15.73 -2.34 -2.33
N TRP A 304 -14.81 -1.44 -1.94
CA TRP A 304 -14.76 -0.08 -2.47
C TRP A 304 -14.46 -0.07 -3.97
N ARG A 305 -13.50 -0.87 -4.44
CA ARG A 305 -13.12 -0.97 -5.85
C ARG A 305 -14.23 -1.54 -6.73
N ASN A 306 -15.08 -2.42 -6.22
CA ASN A 306 -16.25 -2.88 -6.98
C ASN A 306 -17.30 -1.77 -7.18
N ARG A 307 -17.39 -0.82 -6.24
CA ARG A 307 -18.33 0.31 -6.32
C ARG A 307 -17.77 1.53 -7.05
N HIS A 308 -16.44 1.63 -7.15
CA HIS A 308 -15.76 2.82 -7.66
C HIS A 308 -14.68 2.44 -8.66
N ARG A 309 -14.49 3.28 -9.68
CA ARG A 309 -13.31 3.24 -10.52
C ARG A 309 -12.47 4.49 -10.24
N PRO A 310 -11.25 4.36 -9.67
CA PRO A 310 -10.40 5.52 -9.42
C PRO A 310 -10.18 6.34 -10.69
N PRO A 311 -9.96 7.67 -10.57
CA PRO A 311 -9.46 8.46 -11.68
C PRO A 311 -8.21 7.81 -12.27
N ARG A 312 -8.12 7.72 -13.60
CA ARG A 312 -6.94 7.18 -14.33
C ARG A 312 -6.62 5.70 -14.09
N ALA A 313 -7.53 4.96 -13.45
CA ALA A 313 -7.49 3.50 -13.49
C ALA A 313 -7.57 3.01 -14.94
N ARG A 314 -6.71 2.06 -15.32
CA ARG A 314 -6.72 1.43 -16.65
C ARG A 314 -7.62 0.20 -16.73
N GLY A 315 -8.13 -0.27 -15.59
CA GLY A 315 -9.04 -1.40 -15.53
C GLY A 315 -10.49 -1.07 -15.87
N PRO A 316 -11.33 -2.12 -15.98
CA PRO A 316 -12.73 -1.97 -16.33
C PRO A 316 -13.54 -1.31 -15.21
N ARG A 317 -14.70 -0.76 -15.59
CA ARG A 317 -15.74 -0.26 -14.67
C ARG A 317 -16.57 -1.43 -14.15
N GLY A 318 -17.23 -1.22 -13.00
CA GLY A 318 -18.15 -2.19 -12.41
C GLY A 318 -17.47 -3.14 -11.43
N GLU A 319 -18.20 -4.21 -11.09
CA GLU A 319 -17.72 -5.27 -10.21
C GLU A 319 -16.64 -6.08 -10.93
N VAL A 320 -15.41 -6.03 -10.40
CA VAL A 320 -14.26 -6.74 -10.96
C VAL A 320 -13.80 -7.90 -10.08
N ILE A 321 -14.02 -7.80 -8.77
CA ILE A 321 -13.77 -8.87 -7.80
C ILE A 321 -15.11 -9.57 -7.54
N PRO A 322 -15.24 -10.88 -7.78
CA PRO A 322 -16.50 -11.59 -7.56
C PRO A 322 -17.05 -11.42 -6.16
N ARG A 323 -18.37 -11.23 -6.05
CA ARG A 323 -19.05 -11.22 -4.74
C ARG A 323 -18.73 -12.45 -3.88
N ALA A 324 -18.66 -13.63 -4.49
CA ALA A 324 -18.28 -14.87 -3.80
C ALA A 324 -16.89 -14.79 -3.12
N VAL A 325 -15.93 -14.06 -3.71
CA VAL A 325 -14.60 -13.85 -3.11
C VAL A 325 -14.67 -12.94 -1.88
N LEU A 326 -15.59 -11.98 -1.86
CA LEU A 326 -15.82 -11.09 -0.71
C LEU A 326 -16.53 -11.79 0.44
N ASP A 327 -17.45 -12.71 0.14
CA ASP A 327 -18.27 -13.39 1.14
C ASP A 327 -17.62 -14.70 1.67
N LYS A 328 -16.57 -15.20 1.00
CA LYS A 328 -15.85 -16.42 1.39
C LYS A 328 -14.89 -16.16 2.55
N ALA A 329 -14.84 -17.10 3.48
CA ALA A 329 -13.85 -17.13 4.56
C ALA A 329 -12.41 -17.33 4.01
N PRO A 330 -11.41 -16.64 4.58
CA PRO A 330 -10.03 -16.72 4.11
C PRO A 330 -9.41 -18.10 4.41
N THR A 331 -8.62 -18.59 3.44
CA THR A 331 -7.96 -19.90 3.48
C THR A 331 -6.80 -19.97 2.49
N ALA A 332 -5.71 -20.65 2.86
CA ALA A 332 -4.58 -20.96 1.98
C ALA A 332 -4.78 -22.22 1.11
N GLU A 333 -5.80 -23.05 1.40
CA GLU A 333 -6.11 -24.33 0.72
C GLU A 333 -4.87 -25.23 0.47
N LEU A 334 -4.00 -25.36 1.47
CA LEU A 334 -2.80 -26.22 1.45
C LEU A 334 -3.06 -27.63 1.98
N ARG A 335 -4.15 -27.82 2.74
CA ARG A 335 -4.67 -29.11 3.20
C ARG A 335 -6.19 -29.13 3.14
N ALA A 336 -6.79 -30.32 3.28
CA ALA A 336 -8.24 -30.48 3.31
C ALA A 336 -8.89 -29.63 4.42
N ASP A 337 -9.98 -28.96 4.06
CA ASP A 337 -10.84 -28.15 4.95
C ASP A 337 -10.13 -27.08 5.79
N GLN A 338 -8.97 -26.59 5.31
CA GLN A 338 -8.17 -25.58 5.99
C GLN A 338 -8.89 -24.24 6.12
N ARG A 339 -8.83 -23.64 7.31
CA ARG A 339 -9.19 -22.24 7.57
C ARG A 339 -8.02 -21.50 8.21
N ASP A 340 -7.87 -20.21 7.92
CA ASP A 340 -6.83 -19.39 8.57
C ASP A 340 -7.04 -19.34 10.09
N GLU A 341 -8.31 -19.30 10.52
CA GLU A 341 -8.73 -19.29 11.93
C GLU A 341 -8.36 -20.57 12.70
N ASP A 342 -7.96 -21.64 12.01
CA ASP A 342 -7.38 -22.82 12.66
C ASP A 342 -6.06 -22.47 13.36
N SER A 343 -5.35 -21.45 12.88
CA SER A 343 -4.00 -21.05 13.34
C SER A 343 -3.92 -19.63 13.86
N LEU A 344 -4.91 -18.78 13.58
CA LEU A 344 -4.94 -17.36 13.95
C LEU A 344 -6.26 -17.00 14.65
N PRO A 345 -6.29 -15.93 15.48
CA PRO A 345 -7.54 -15.30 15.87
C PRO A 345 -8.30 -14.75 14.64
N PRO A 346 -9.61 -14.50 14.73
CA PRO A 346 -10.36 -13.83 13.66
C PRO A 346 -9.70 -12.50 13.27
N TYR A 347 -9.62 -12.22 11.97
CA TYR A 347 -8.90 -11.05 11.44
C TYR A 347 -9.30 -9.71 12.07
N PRO A 348 -10.58 -9.39 12.34
CA PRO A 348 -10.92 -8.14 13.03
C PRO A 348 -10.29 -7.99 14.42
N VAL A 349 -10.11 -9.09 15.14
CA VAL A 349 -9.44 -9.10 16.45
C VAL A 349 -7.92 -9.04 16.28
N LEU A 350 -7.39 -9.83 15.34
CA LEU A 350 -5.95 -9.86 15.04
C LEU A 350 -5.44 -8.48 14.60
N ASP A 351 -6.11 -7.85 13.63
CA ASP A 351 -5.71 -6.58 13.04
C ASP A 351 -5.79 -5.46 14.07
N ALA A 352 -6.83 -5.41 14.91
CA ALA A 352 -6.94 -4.41 15.98
C ALA A 352 -5.79 -4.50 17.01
N ILE A 353 -5.37 -5.72 17.37
CA ILE A 353 -4.22 -5.95 18.26
C ILE A 353 -2.91 -5.55 17.54
N LEU A 354 -2.73 -5.95 16.28
CA LEU A 354 -1.54 -5.62 15.49
C LEU A 354 -1.41 -4.11 15.26
N GLU A 355 -2.50 -3.40 14.99
CA GLU A 355 -2.48 -1.94 14.86
C GLU A 355 -2.01 -1.27 16.16
N GLY A 356 -2.43 -1.80 17.32
CA GLY A 356 -1.95 -1.31 18.60
C GLY A 356 -0.46 -1.58 18.82
N LEU A 357 -0.03 -2.82 18.60
CA LEU A 357 1.37 -3.21 18.80
C LEU A 357 2.33 -2.53 17.82
N VAL A 358 1.92 -2.31 16.56
CA VAL A 358 2.81 -1.87 15.48
C VAL A 358 2.66 -0.39 15.15
N GLU A 359 1.43 0.12 14.98
CA GLU A 359 1.22 1.51 14.55
C GLU A 359 1.24 2.49 15.71
N ARG A 360 0.68 2.08 16.85
CA ARG A 360 0.59 2.92 18.07
C ARG A 360 1.72 2.64 19.06
N GLU A 361 2.48 1.56 18.85
CA GLU A 361 3.50 1.07 19.78
C GLU A 361 2.96 0.87 21.21
N ASP A 362 1.69 0.47 21.32
CA ASP A 362 1.01 0.23 22.59
C ASP A 362 1.63 -0.98 23.32
N GLY A 363 1.75 -0.88 24.64
CA GLY A 363 2.12 -2.01 25.50
C GLY A 363 0.98 -3.03 25.66
N VAL A 364 1.32 -4.27 26.03
CA VAL A 364 0.35 -5.35 26.27
C VAL A 364 -0.74 -4.94 27.27
N ASP A 365 -0.35 -4.30 28.38
CA ASP A 365 -1.29 -3.86 29.42
C ASP A 365 -2.30 -2.83 28.89
N ALA A 366 -1.88 -1.96 27.97
CA ALA A 366 -2.77 -0.98 27.35
C ALA A 366 -3.81 -1.65 26.43
N LEU A 367 -3.41 -2.69 25.68
CA LEU A 367 -4.32 -3.45 24.83
C LEU A 367 -5.32 -4.27 25.64
N ILE A 368 -4.88 -4.86 26.76
CA ILE A 368 -5.79 -5.55 27.69
C ILE A 368 -6.77 -4.56 28.31
N ALA A 369 -6.29 -3.38 28.74
CA ALA A 369 -7.14 -2.32 29.27
C ALA A 369 -8.14 -1.78 28.23
N ALA A 370 -7.79 -1.83 26.94
CA ALA A 370 -8.68 -1.51 25.83
C ALA A 370 -9.75 -2.58 25.54
N GLY A 371 -9.75 -3.70 26.29
CA GLY A 371 -10.79 -4.73 26.23
C GLY A 371 -10.44 -5.97 25.41
N HIS A 372 -9.18 -6.12 24.95
CA HIS A 372 -8.74 -7.33 24.29
C HIS A 372 -8.48 -8.47 25.29
N ASP A 373 -8.76 -9.71 24.88
CA ASP A 373 -8.49 -10.89 25.71
C ASP A 373 -6.97 -11.04 25.96
N PRO A 374 -6.52 -11.16 27.23
CA PRO A 374 -5.10 -11.24 27.56
C PRO A 374 -4.36 -12.39 26.89
N GLN A 375 -4.98 -13.56 26.76
CA GLN A 375 -4.35 -14.72 26.14
C GLN A 375 -4.18 -14.50 24.63
N VAL A 376 -5.16 -13.88 23.98
CA VAL A 376 -5.08 -13.53 22.57
C VAL A 376 -3.99 -12.48 22.32
N VAL A 377 -3.91 -11.42 23.12
CA VAL A 377 -2.86 -10.38 22.98
C VAL A 377 -1.46 -10.98 23.09
N LEU A 378 -1.21 -11.77 24.15
CA LEU A 378 0.08 -12.43 24.36
C LEU A 378 0.42 -13.39 23.22
N ARG A 379 -0.56 -14.14 22.72
CA ARG A 379 -0.37 -15.04 21.57
C ARG A 379 0.02 -14.25 20.30
N VAL A 380 -0.69 -13.17 19.99
CA VAL A 380 -0.42 -12.34 18.80
C VAL A 380 0.95 -11.68 18.91
N GLN A 381 1.33 -11.14 20.06
CA GLN A 381 2.66 -10.58 20.29
C GLN A 381 3.76 -11.63 20.06
N ASN A 382 3.60 -12.84 20.59
CA ASN A 382 4.56 -13.92 20.40
C ASN A 382 4.69 -14.32 18.91
N LEU A 383 3.57 -14.40 18.18
CA LEU A 383 3.60 -14.64 16.74
C LEU A 383 4.34 -13.52 16.00
N LEU A 384 4.06 -12.26 16.35
CA LEU A 384 4.69 -11.08 15.76
C LEU A 384 6.21 -11.14 15.91
N TYR A 385 6.71 -11.40 17.12
CA TYR A 385 8.14 -11.44 17.40
C TYR A 385 8.84 -12.62 16.72
N ASN A 386 8.22 -13.81 16.74
CA ASN A 386 8.79 -15.00 16.10
C ASN A 386 8.85 -14.90 14.58
N ALA A 387 8.03 -14.04 13.97
CA ALA A 387 7.95 -13.86 12.52
C ALA A 387 8.96 -12.83 11.96
N GLU A 388 9.81 -12.19 12.79
CA GLU A 388 10.75 -11.16 12.34
C GLU A 388 11.66 -11.63 11.21
N TYR A 389 12.19 -12.86 11.30
CA TYR A 389 13.08 -13.42 10.28
C TYR A 389 12.40 -13.60 8.91
N LYS A 390 11.06 -13.67 8.86
CA LYS A 390 10.32 -13.74 7.59
C LYS A 390 10.10 -12.36 6.97
N ARG A 391 10.09 -11.30 7.78
CA ARG A 391 9.84 -9.91 7.31
C ARG A 391 11.09 -9.19 6.81
N ARG A 392 12.27 -9.66 7.22
CA ARG A 392 13.59 -9.22 6.75
C ARG A 392 13.93 -9.91 5.44
#